data_AF-A0A5S4VY17-F1
#
_entry.id   AF-A0A5S4VY17-F1
#
_cell.length_a   1.000
_cell.length_b   1.000
_cell.length_c   1.000
_cell.angle_alpha   90.00
_cell.angle_beta   90.00
_cell.angle_gamma   90.00
#
_symmetry.space_group_name_H-M   'P 1'
#
loop_
_entity.id
_entity.type
_entity.pdbx_description
1 polymer ?
#
loop_
_entity_poly.entity_id
_entity_poly.type
_entity_poly.pdbx_seq_one_letter_code
_entity_poly.pdbx_strand_id
1 'polypeptide(L)'
;MTRLGSRLPTVRPLLTTTLTLVFLSCTALGSTLARAEGGGHLRAGHLFLSRAVYDGNAVSITAGVTQLPPNCTAGKCAPANAGSTYPRVFNNDKVDASFGVTAKIVLDELKRNGEHVQSLEVPNSTGRGVTANSDQMVTSFPSKSEIALNLSLDRRFVSFMGYLAPVGAIDVSNSNTPAVFDQTNPVTASDFRVVATVDENGSFRFTKTNAYSGNNGRAAILNDKQGANVFYTVGNAGNSQPNGIIIAAGAKVV
;
A
#
# COMPACT_ATOMS: atom_id res chain seq x y z
N MET A 1 -104.59 6.58 -23.39
CA MET A 1 -104.48 7.76 -24.27
C MET A 1 -104.22 8.99 -23.41
N THR A 2 -103.08 9.65 -23.69
CA THR A 2 -102.76 11.07 -23.46
C THR A 2 -102.43 11.61 -22.04
N ARG A 3 -101.31 12.36 -22.02
CA ARG A 3 -100.87 13.45 -21.11
C ARG A 3 -100.27 13.06 -19.76
N LEU A 4 -99.31 13.78 -19.18
CA LEU A 4 -98.31 14.81 -19.56
C LEU A 4 -97.58 15.14 -18.23
N GLY A 5 -96.32 15.60 -18.26
CA GLY A 5 -95.69 16.38 -17.17
C GLY A 5 -94.51 15.69 -16.49
N SER A 6 -93.27 16.09 -16.74
CA SER A 6 -92.57 17.31 -16.28
C SER A 6 -91.92 17.17 -14.89
N ARG A 7 -90.58 17.30 -14.83
CA ARG A 7 -89.81 18.18 -13.93
C ARG A 7 -88.31 17.80 -13.88
N LEU A 8 -87.50 18.75 -14.35
CA LEU A 8 -86.32 19.38 -13.73
C LEU A 8 -85.08 18.55 -13.31
N PRO A 9 -83.89 19.19 -13.29
CA PRO A 9 -82.60 18.55 -13.55
C PRO A 9 -81.89 18.10 -12.27
N THR A 10 -81.00 17.12 -12.40
CA THR A 10 -80.06 16.75 -11.33
C THR A 10 -78.65 17.02 -11.81
N VAL A 11 -78.08 18.09 -11.28
CA VAL A 11 -76.66 18.46 -11.39
C VAL A 11 -75.84 17.38 -10.69
N ARG A 12 -74.93 16.72 -11.43
CA ARG A 12 -73.87 15.89 -10.84
C ARG A 12 -72.56 16.69 -10.89
N PRO A 13 -71.83 16.86 -9.78
CA PRO A 13 -70.48 17.38 -9.85
C PRO A 13 -69.55 16.26 -10.33
N LEU A 14 -68.82 16.49 -11.42
CA LEU A 14 -67.63 15.70 -11.73
C LEU A 14 -66.54 16.10 -10.73
N LEU A 15 -66.20 15.20 -9.82
CA LEU A 15 -64.92 15.25 -9.12
C LEU A 15 -63.81 15.00 -10.15
N THR A 16 -63.19 16.07 -10.62
CA THR A 16 -61.89 16.02 -11.31
C THR A 16 -60.82 15.65 -10.29
N THR A 17 -60.42 14.38 -10.28
CA THR A 17 -59.25 13.91 -9.56
C THR A 17 -58.00 14.29 -10.36
N THR A 18 -57.41 15.44 -10.07
CA THR A 18 -56.11 15.83 -10.60
C THR A 18 -55.03 14.98 -9.92
N LEU A 19 -54.62 13.92 -10.60
CA LEU A 19 -53.45 13.12 -10.21
C LEU A 19 -52.21 14.00 -10.34
N THR A 20 -51.73 14.54 -9.21
CA THR A 20 -50.53 15.36 -9.15
C THR A 20 -49.32 14.42 -9.29
N LEU A 21 -48.71 14.38 -10.49
CA LEU A 21 -47.45 13.68 -10.72
C LEU A 21 -46.34 14.45 -9.99
N VAL A 22 -45.95 13.98 -8.80
CA VAL A 22 -44.76 14.48 -8.11
C VAL A 22 -43.55 13.90 -8.84
N PHE A 23 -42.91 14.69 -9.70
CA PHE A 23 -41.57 14.40 -10.18
C PHE A 23 -40.61 14.54 -9.01
N LEU A 24 -40.31 13.41 -8.35
CA LEU A 24 -39.20 13.33 -7.42
C LEU A 24 -37.91 13.45 -8.24
N SER A 25 -37.44 14.68 -8.41
CA SER A 25 -36.13 14.98 -8.96
C SER A 25 -35.09 14.50 -7.94
N CYS A 26 -34.70 13.23 -8.05
CA CYS A 26 -33.44 12.76 -7.49
C CYS A 26 -32.34 13.51 -8.25
N THR A 27 -31.90 14.64 -7.70
CA THR A 27 -30.56 15.14 -7.94
C THR A 27 -29.61 14.10 -7.37
N ALA A 28 -29.28 13.10 -8.19
CA ALA A 28 -28.05 12.35 -7.99
C ALA A 28 -26.93 13.39 -8.05
N LEU A 29 -26.46 13.82 -6.88
CA LEU A 29 -25.10 14.30 -6.72
C LEU A 29 -24.23 13.12 -7.17
N GLY A 30 -23.99 13.07 -8.48
CA GLY A 30 -22.94 12.26 -9.07
C GLY A 30 -21.68 12.76 -8.41
N SER A 31 -21.27 12.08 -7.35
CA SER A 31 -19.89 12.11 -6.91
C SER A 31 -19.13 11.62 -8.13
N THR A 32 -18.49 12.55 -8.83
CA THR A 32 -17.38 12.21 -9.69
C THR A 32 -16.36 11.61 -8.75
N LEU A 33 -16.43 10.29 -8.57
CA LEU A 33 -15.26 9.54 -8.13
C LEU A 33 -14.20 9.90 -9.15
N ALA A 34 -13.23 10.69 -8.70
CA ALA A 34 -12.00 10.89 -9.44
C ALA A 34 -11.32 9.53 -9.51
N ARG A 35 -11.70 8.75 -10.53
CA ARG A 35 -11.00 7.56 -10.93
C ARG A 35 -9.69 8.07 -11.52
N ALA A 36 -8.57 7.68 -10.93
CA ALA A 36 -7.29 7.87 -11.56
C ALA A 36 -7.34 7.21 -12.95
N GLU A 37 -7.35 8.00 -14.02
CA GLU A 37 -6.97 7.49 -15.32
C GLU A 37 -5.46 7.28 -15.28
N GLY A 38 -5.03 6.03 -15.43
CA GLY A 38 -3.61 5.70 -15.48
C GLY A 38 -3.34 4.25 -15.13
N GLY A 39 -3.79 3.33 -15.97
CA GLY A 39 -3.49 1.90 -15.85
C GLY A 39 -4.42 1.08 -16.73
N GLY A 40 -3.96 0.74 -17.93
CA GLY A 40 -4.56 -0.36 -18.68
C GLY A 40 -4.54 -1.63 -17.84
N HIS A 41 -5.43 -2.55 -18.14
CA HIS A 41 -5.42 -3.88 -17.55
C HIS A 41 -4.05 -4.55 -17.76
N LEU A 42 -3.40 -5.02 -16.69
CA LEU A 42 -2.15 -5.80 -16.74
C LEU A 42 -2.37 -7.05 -17.60
N ARG A 43 -1.45 -7.31 -18.52
CA ARG A 43 -1.66 -8.38 -19.52
C ARG A 43 -0.90 -9.64 -19.16
N ALA A 44 -1.60 -10.77 -19.20
CA ALA A 44 -0.97 -12.07 -19.13
C ALA A 44 0.09 -12.23 -20.25
N GLY A 45 1.24 -12.80 -19.88
CA GLY A 45 2.35 -13.04 -20.82
C GLY A 45 3.30 -11.86 -20.99
N HIS A 46 3.03 -10.70 -20.39
CA HIS A 46 4.00 -9.62 -20.24
C HIS A 46 4.95 -9.87 -19.06
N LEU A 47 6.05 -9.13 -19.03
CA LEU A 47 6.97 -9.08 -17.91
C LEU A 47 6.48 -8.04 -16.91
N PHE A 48 6.60 -8.35 -15.62
CA PHE A 48 6.25 -7.43 -14.55
C PHE A 48 7.49 -7.17 -13.70
N LEU A 49 7.88 -5.91 -13.61
CA LEU A 49 9.13 -5.47 -13.00
C LEU A 49 8.83 -4.55 -11.82
N SER A 50 9.39 -4.85 -10.66
CA SER A 50 9.35 -3.95 -9.51
C SER A 50 10.58 -3.03 -9.49
N ARG A 51 10.37 -1.75 -9.16
CA ARG A 51 11.43 -0.75 -8.98
C ARG A 51 11.25 0.03 -7.69
N ALA A 52 12.37 0.35 -7.05
CA ALA A 52 12.46 1.36 -6.02
C ALA A 52 12.77 2.73 -6.67
N VAL A 53 12.00 3.76 -6.37
CA VAL A 53 12.24 5.13 -6.85
C VAL A 53 12.57 6.01 -5.66
N TYR A 54 13.87 6.33 -5.53
CA TYR A 54 14.39 7.24 -4.51
C TYR A 54 14.14 8.69 -4.91
N ASP A 55 13.58 9.48 -3.98
CA ASP A 55 13.42 10.92 -4.12
C ASP A 55 14.19 11.61 -2.98
N GLY A 56 15.27 12.32 -3.34
CA GLY A 56 16.11 13.03 -2.37
C GLY A 56 15.40 14.18 -1.66
N ASN A 57 14.26 14.66 -2.18
CA ASN A 57 13.47 15.69 -1.51
C ASN A 57 12.52 15.12 -0.45
N ALA A 58 12.26 13.81 -0.48
CA ALA A 58 11.40 13.15 0.50
C ALA A 58 12.11 12.90 1.84
N VAL A 59 13.44 13.04 1.89
CA VAL A 59 14.27 12.86 3.09
C VAL A 59 15.11 14.11 3.33
N SER A 60 15.19 14.58 4.57
CA SER A 60 15.98 15.77 4.95
C SER A 60 17.16 15.39 5.83
N ILE A 61 18.34 15.27 5.22
CA ILE A 61 19.60 14.97 5.90
C ILE A 61 20.61 16.06 5.58
N THR A 62 21.14 16.69 6.63
CA THR A 62 22.20 17.69 6.55
C THR A 62 23.48 17.07 7.11
N ALA A 63 24.49 16.93 6.25
CA ALA A 63 25.79 16.39 6.65
C ALA A 63 26.41 17.21 7.79
N GLY A 64 26.99 16.54 8.78
CA GLY A 64 27.56 17.12 9.98
C GLY A 64 26.52 17.55 11.04
N VAL A 65 25.23 17.52 10.73
CA VAL A 65 24.17 18.06 11.60
C VAL A 65 23.17 16.98 11.99
N THR A 66 22.54 16.33 11.02
CA THR A 66 21.53 15.29 11.28
C THR A 66 22.17 14.14 12.06
N GLN A 67 21.58 13.77 13.20
CA GLN A 67 22.04 12.64 14.00
C GLN A 67 21.42 11.34 13.49
N LEU A 68 22.27 10.31 13.33
CA LEU A 68 21.89 8.97 12.90
C LEU A 68 22.34 7.91 13.93
N PRO A 69 21.60 6.80 14.08
CA PRO A 69 20.26 6.57 13.51
C PRO A 69 19.22 7.51 14.15
N PRO A 70 18.03 7.69 13.55
CA PRO A 70 16.97 8.50 14.14
C PRO A 70 16.61 8.02 15.55
N ASN A 71 16.36 8.95 16.48
CA ASN A 71 16.03 8.65 17.88
C ASN A 71 17.08 7.84 18.65
N CYS A 72 18.33 7.83 18.19
CA CYS A 72 19.46 7.30 18.93
C CYS A 72 19.58 7.97 20.31
N THR A 73 20.07 7.22 21.30
CA THR A 73 20.41 7.77 22.62
C THR A 73 21.79 8.43 22.61
N ALA A 74 21.97 9.46 23.43
CA ALA A 74 23.25 10.18 23.51
C ALA A 74 24.43 9.21 23.74
N GLY A 75 25.47 9.33 22.92
CA GLY A 75 26.63 8.41 22.90
C GLY A 75 26.54 7.26 21.90
N LYS A 76 25.35 6.99 21.33
CA LYS A 76 25.14 6.06 20.21
C LYS A 76 24.78 6.76 18.89
N CYS A 77 24.64 8.08 18.95
CA CYS A 77 24.41 8.93 17.79
C CYS A 77 25.73 9.31 17.12
N ALA A 78 25.73 9.37 15.79
CA ALA A 78 26.78 10.00 15.01
C ALA A 78 26.18 11.02 14.02
N PRO A 79 26.88 12.15 13.76
CA PRO A 79 26.43 13.06 12.72
C PRO A 79 26.56 12.40 11.34
N ALA A 80 25.53 12.58 10.51
CA ALA A 80 25.49 12.12 9.12
C ALA A 80 26.73 12.63 8.36
N ASN A 81 27.39 11.77 7.60
CA ASN A 81 28.55 12.15 6.77
C ASN A 81 28.16 12.51 5.32
N ALA A 82 26.89 12.34 4.94
CA ALA A 82 26.36 12.76 3.63
C ALA A 82 24.93 13.31 3.76
N GLY A 83 24.55 14.23 2.87
CA GLY A 83 23.18 14.74 2.76
C GLY A 83 22.28 13.87 1.87
N SER A 84 21.05 14.32 1.60
CA SER A 84 20.01 13.56 0.88
C SER A 84 20.25 13.29 -0.62
N THR A 85 21.38 13.68 -1.21
CA THR A 85 21.61 13.56 -2.65
C THR A 85 21.99 12.14 -3.07
N TYR A 86 21.27 11.54 -4.02
CA TYR A 86 21.62 10.25 -4.62
C TYR A 86 22.92 10.34 -5.46
N PRO A 87 23.81 9.33 -5.44
CA PRO A 87 23.80 8.16 -4.57
C PRO A 87 24.49 8.40 -3.22
N ARG A 88 25.05 9.61 -3.00
CA ARG A 88 25.92 9.93 -1.86
C ARG A 88 25.23 9.78 -0.50
N VAL A 89 23.91 9.94 -0.43
CA VAL A 89 23.10 9.73 0.78
C VAL A 89 23.38 8.38 1.45
N PHE A 90 23.69 7.34 0.67
CA PHE A 90 23.95 6.01 1.21
C PHE A 90 25.35 5.84 1.80
N ASN A 91 26.23 6.83 1.67
CA ASN A 91 27.50 6.84 2.40
C ASN A 91 27.30 7.03 3.92
N ASN A 92 26.08 7.34 4.36
CA ASN A 92 25.73 7.36 5.78
C ASN A 92 25.80 5.97 6.43
N ASP A 93 25.89 4.90 5.63
CA ASP A 93 26.21 3.55 6.09
C ASP A 93 27.50 3.47 6.94
N LYS A 94 28.43 4.41 6.74
CA LYS A 94 29.68 4.52 7.50
C LYS A 94 29.49 4.93 8.96
N VAL A 95 28.50 5.75 9.24
CA VAL A 95 28.21 6.25 10.60
C VAL A 95 27.02 5.53 11.22
N ASP A 96 26.21 4.88 10.38
CA ASP A 96 25.04 4.10 10.76
C ASP A 96 24.95 2.86 9.88
N ALA A 97 25.38 1.71 10.41
CA ALA A 97 25.40 0.45 9.65
C ALA A 97 24.00 -0.06 9.25
N SER A 98 22.95 0.47 9.86
CA SER A 98 21.55 0.16 9.54
C SER A 98 20.94 1.14 8.52
N PHE A 99 21.72 2.12 8.07
CA PHE A 99 21.25 3.22 7.24
C PHE A 99 20.50 2.73 6.00
N GLY A 100 19.23 3.11 5.92
CA GLY A 100 18.41 2.95 4.73
C GLY A 100 17.35 4.02 4.66
N VAL A 101 16.91 4.38 3.45
CA VAL A 101 15.85 5.37 3.23
C VAL A 101 14.71 4.72 2.49
N THR A 102 13.49 4.91 2.96
CA THR A 102 12.31 4.39 2.27
C THR A 102 12.07 5.10 0.94
N ALA A 103 11.67 4.31 -0.05
CA ALA A 103 11.48 4.74 -1.43
C ALA A 103 10.11 4.27 -1.95
N LYS A 104 9.62 4.97 -2.97
CA LYS A 104 8.39 4.57 -3.66
C LYS A 104 8.60 3.24 -4.36
N ILE A 105 7.54 2.43 -4.44
CA ILE A 105 7.53 1.22 -5.27
C ILE A 105 6.75 1.53 -6.54
N VAL A 106 7.36 1.25 -7.68
CA VAL A 106 6.69 1.32 -8.99
C VAL A 106 6.76 -0.05 -9.65
N LEU A 107 5.63 -0.50 -10.18
CA LEU A 107 5.52 -1.74 -10.93
C LEU A 107 5.38 -1.42 -12.41
N ASP A 108 6.35 -1.81 -13.22
CA ASP A 108 6.29 -1.64 -14.67
C ASP A 108 5.82 -2.92 -15.34
N GLU A 109 4.93 -2.76 -16.31
CA GLU A 109 4.60 -3.79 -17.27
C GLU A 109 5.45 -3.57 -18.52
N LEU A 110 6.17 -4.61 -18.93
CA LEU A 110 6.96 -4.61 -20.15
C LEU A 110 6.50 -5.75 -21.06
N LYS A 111 6.54 -5.54 -22.38
CA LYS A 111 6.46 -6.65 -23.32
C LYS A 111 7.69 -7.56 -23.14
N ARG A 112 7.62 -8.79 -23.66
CA ARG A 112 8.73 -9.76 -23.57
C ARG A 112 10.03 -9.31 -24.26
N ASN A 113 9.93 -8.37 -25.20
CA ASN A 113 11.08 -7.74 -25.85
C ASN A 113 11.67 -6.57 -25.03
N GLY A 114 11.14 -6.29 -23.83
CA GLY A 114 11.59 -5.22 -22.94
C GLY A 114 10.91 -3.87 -23.18
N GLU A 115 10.03 -3.73 -24.18
CA GLU A 115 9.32 -2.48 -24.44
C GLU A 115 8.35 -2.15 -23.29
N HIS A 116 8.44 -0.94 -22.75
CA HIS A 116 7.55 -0.47 -21.69
C HIS A 116 6.11 -0.32 -22.18
N VAL A 117 5.16 -0.78 -21.37
CA VAL A 117 3.71 -0.68 -21.63
C VAL A 117 3.09 0.35 -20.71
N GLN A 118 3.31 0.20 -19.40
CA GLN A 118 2.76 1.08 -18.38
C GLN A 118 3.49 0.93 -17.04
N SER A 119 3.23 1.88 -16.14
CA SER A 119 3.72 1.87 -14.77
C SER A 119 2.58 2.08 -13.79
N LEU A 120 2.60 1.32 -12.70
CA LEU A 120 1.66 1.42 -11.59
C LEU A 120 2.44 1.79 -10.33
N GLU A 121 2.21 2.99 -9.81
CA GLU A 121 2.77 3.39 -8.52
C GLU A 121 1.98 2.72 -7.39
N VAL A 122 2.69 2.04 -6.48
CA VAL A 122 2.06 1.47 -5.29
C VAL A 122 1.65 2.63 -4.37
N PRO A 123 0.41 2.63 -3.85
CA PRO A 123 -0.05 3.63 -2.88
C PRO A 123 0.96 3.88 -1.76
N ASN A 124 1.36 5.14 -1.58
CA ASN A 124 2.38 5.57 -0.62
C ASN A 124 2.06 6.96 -0.06
N SER A 125 2.81 7.39 0.95
CA SER A 125 2.56 8.63 1.70
C SER A 125 2.64 9.93 0.89
N THR A 126 3.17 9.90 -0.34
CA THR A 126 3.20 11.08 -1.21
C THR A 126 1.89 11.28 -1.98
N GLY A 127 0.99 10.30 -1.93
CA GLY A 127 -0.34 10.38 -2.52
C GLY A 127 -1.24 11.38 -1.79
N ARG A 128 -2.04 12.14 -2.53
CA ARG A 128 -2.99 13.10 -1.96
C ARG A 128 -4.00 12.37 -1.08
N GLY A 129 -4.16 12.83 0.16
CA GLY A 129 -5.13 12.26 1.11
C GLY A 129 -4.66 10.96 1.79
N VAL A 130 -3.44 10.50 1.51
CA VAL A 130 -2.82 9.39 2.24
C VAL A 130 -2.32 9.91 3.59
N THR A 131 -2.70 9.22 4.66
CA THR A 131 -2.29 9.51 6.03
C THR A 131 -1.47 8.35 6.58
N ALA A 132 -0.88 8.49 7.77
CA ALA A 132 -0.16 7.40 8.43
C ALA A 132 -1.03 6.13 8.64
N ASN A 133 -2.36 6.28 8.70
CA ASN A 133 -3.29 5.18 8.90
C ASN A 133 -3.84 4.59 7.59
N SER A 134 -3.54 5.22 6.45
CA SER A 134 -3.99 4.75 5.14
C SER A 134 -3.25 3.47 4.74
N ASP A 135 -3.90 2.69 3.89
CA ASP A 135 -3.27 1.58 3.19
C ASP A 135 -2.20 2.11 2.25
N GLN A 136 -0.95 1.82 2.59
CA GLN A 136 0.22 2.30 1.88
C GLN A 136 1.39 1.34 2.06
N MET A 137 2.34 1.42 1.14
CA MET A 137 3.55 0.63 1.20
C MET A 137 4.72 1.38 0.58
N VAL A 138 5.88 1.23 1.22
CA VAL A 138 7.18 1.65 0.69
C VAL A 138 8.15 0.48 0.70
N THR A 139 9.18 0.57 -0.11
CA THR A 139 10.40 -0.25 0.04
C THR A 139 11.46 0.61 0.73
N SER A 140 12.65 0.07 0.96
CA SER A 140 13.79 0.82 1.49
C SER A 140 15.01 0.57 0.61
N PHE A 141 15.94 1.51 0.55
CA PHE A 141 17.21 1.37 -0.16
C PHE A 141 18.34 1.91 0.74
N PRO A 142 19.52 1.27 0.81
CA PRO A 142 19.99 0.09 0.06
C PRO A 142 19.54 -1.24 0.67
N SER A 143 18.33 -1.25 1.25
CA SER A 143 17.69 -2.42 1.84
C SER A 143 17.86 -3.70 1.02
N LYS A 144 18.10 -4.78 1.76
CA LYS A 144 18.43 -6.10 1.23
C LYS A 144 17.15 -6.89 0.98
N SER A 145 16.59 -6.70 -0.23
CA SER A 145 15.80 -7.68 -0.99
C SER A 145 14.26 -7.71 -0.84
N GLU A 146 13.59 -6.60 -0.51
CA GLU A 146 12.12 -6.51 -0.64
C GLU A 146 11.64 -6.57 -2.11
N ILE A 147 10.33 -6.46 -2.32
CA ILE A 147 9.68 -6.27 -3.64
C ILE A 147 9.90 -7.41 -4.66
N ALA A 148 10.24 -8.61 -4.20
CA ALA A 148 10.16 -9.80 -5.04
C ALA A 148 8.70 -10.12 -5.37
N LEU A 149 8.39 -10.17 -6.67
CA LEU A 149 7.04 -10.39 -7.19
C LEU A 149 6.76 -11.89 -7.34
N ASN A 150 5.64 -12.36 -6.80
CA ASN A 150 5.18 -13.74 -6.97
C ASN A 150 3.73 -13.76 -7.45
N LEU A 151 3.44 -14.58 -8.46
CA LEU A 151 2.08 -14.81 -8.92
C LEU A 151 1.36 -15.77 -7.97
N SER A 152 0.10 -15.47 -7.61
CA SER A 152 -0.73 -16.32 -6.75
C SER A 152 -0.98 -17.69 -7.37
N LEU A 153 -1.36 -18.67 -6.55
CA LEU A 153 -1.55 -20.04 -7.03
C LEU A 153 -2.74 -20.20 -8.00
N ASP A 154 -3.76 -19.34 -7.92
CA ASP A 154 -4.83 -19.22 -8.92
C ASP A 154 -4.51 -18.26 -10.08
N ARG A 155 -3.32 -17.64 -10.06
CA ARG A 155 -2.81 -16.74 -11.12
C ARG A 155 -3.61 -15.44 -11.30
N ARG A 156 -4.27 -14.96 -10.25
CA ARG A 156 -5.11 -13.74 -10.30
C ARG A 156 -4.46 -12.52 -9.68
N PHE A 157 -3.49 -12.73 -8.79
CA PHE A 157 -2.85 -11.65 -8.05
C PHE A 157 -1.34 -11.78 -8.13
N VAL A 158 -0.64 -10.66 -8.16
CA VAL A 158 0.78 -10.61 -7.86
C VAL A 158 0.94 -10.14 -6.41
N SER A 159 1.69 -10.89 -5.62
CA SER A 159 2.00 -10.57 -4.22
C SER A 159 3.47 -10.22 -4.03
N PHE A 160 3.72 -9.27 -3.13
CA PHE A 160 5.07 -8.81 -2.78
C PHE A 160 5.07 -8.14 -1.40
N MET A 161 6.27 -7.87 -0.87
CA MET A 161 6.44 -7.31 0.47
C MET A 161 7.10 -5.94 0.47
N GLY A 162 6.75 -5.15 1.47
CA GLY A 162 7.36 -3.88 1.81
C GLY A 162 7.01 -3.48 3.25
N TYR A 163 7.02 -2.18 3.52
CA TYR A 163 6.83 -1.62 4.85
C TYR A 163 5.67 -0.62 4.89
N LEU A 164 4.98 -0.58 6.03
CA LEU A 164 4.06 0.50 6.35
C LEU A 164 4.85 1.66 6.96
N ALA A 165 5.36 2.55 6.13
CA ALA A 165 6.07 3.74 6.55
C ALA A 165 5.92 4.84 5.48
N PRO A 166 6.13 6.12 5.82
CA PRO A 166 6.18 7.16 4.80
C PRO A 166 7.43 7.02 3.92
N VAL A 167 7.38 7.57 2.70
CA VAL A 167 8.55 7.75 1.83
C VAL A 167 9.55 8.71 2.51
N GLY A 168 10.85 8.41 2.44
CA GLY A 168 11.91 9.20 3.06
C GLY A 168 12.18 8.90 4.54
N ALA A 169 11.49 7.92 5.14
CA ALA A 169 11.78 7.42 6.47
C ALA A 169 13.14 6.70 6.50
N ILE A 170 13.88 6.88 7.59
CA ILE A 170 15.21 6.32 7.77
C ILE A 170 15.13 5.03 8.62
N ASP A 171 15.89 4.02 8.25
CA ASP A 171 16.12 2.73 8.93
C ASP A 171 14.93 1.80 9.11
N VAL A 172 13.81 2.09 8.45
CA VAL A 172 12.60 1.24 8.46
C VAL A 172 12.90 -0.21 8.10
N SER A 173 13.86 -0.45 7.22
CA SER A 173 14.21 -1.80 6.79
C SER A 173 14.84 -2.67 7.86
N ASN A 174 15.52 -2.03 8.82
CA ASN A 174 16.15 -2.65 9.98
C ASN A 174 15.31 -2.49 11.25
N SER A 175 14.15 -1.82 11.21
CA SER A 175 13.32 -1.58 12.39
C SER A 175 12.68 -2.87 12.91
N ASN A 176 12.26 -2.87 14.17
CA ASN A 176 11.50 -4.00 14.72
C ASN A 176 10.12 -4.13 14.08
N THR A 177 9.48 -5.30 14.20
CA THR A 177 8.05 -5.43 13.87
C THR A 177 7.22 -5.21 15.13
N PRO A 178 6.09 -4.47 15.07
CA PRO A 178 5.24 -4.29 16.24
C PRO A 178 4.84 -5.62 16.90
N ALA A 179 4.84 -5.64 18.23
CA ALA A 179 4.62 -6.83 19.09
C ALA A 179 5.68 -7.94 19.01
N VAL A 180 6.72 -7.79 18.18
CA VAL A 180 7.83 -8.76 18.06
C VAL A 180 9.15 -8.01 18.16
N PHE A 181 9.39 -7.46 19.35
CA PHE A 181 10.52 -6.57 19.60
C PHE A 181 11.79 -7.34 19.97
N ASP A 182 12.86 -7.12 19.21
CA ASP A 182 14.22 -7.56 19.52
C ASP A 182 14.99 -6.44 20.21
N GLN A 183 15.23 -6.58 21.52
CA GLN A 183 15.95 -5.60 22.33
C GLN A 183 17.42 -5.41 21.91
N THR A 184 17.98 -6.35 21.15
CA THR A 184 19.36 -6.25 20.65
C THR A 184 19.46 -5.47 19.34
N ASN A 185 18.33 -5.11 18.73
CA ASN A 185 18.30 -4.34 17.50
C ASN A 185 18.79 -2.90 17.74
N PRO A 186 19.82 -2.42 17.01
CA PRO A 186 20.30 -1.04 17.15
C PRO A 186 19.26 0.00 16.73
N VAL A 187 18.31 -0.37 15.85
CA VAL A 187 17.19 0.48 15.44
C VAL A 187 16.03 0.29 16.40
N THR A 188 15.69 1.36 17.13
CA THR A 188 14.64 1.35 18.16
C THR A 188 13.23 1.53 17.59
N ALA A 189 13.12 1.97 16.33
CA ALA A 189 11.86 2.11 15.63
C ALA A 189 11.16 0.75 15.44
N SER A 190 9.86 0.79 15.16
CA SER A 190 9.04 -0.39 14.96
C SER A 190 8.00 -0.15 13.87
N ASP A 191 8.14 -0.82 12.74
CA ASP A 191 7.28 -0.66 11.56
C ASP A 191 6.67 -2.00 11.13
N PHE A 192 5.40 -1.97 10.72
CA PHE A 192 4.76 -3.16 10.17
C PHE A 192 5.39 -3.55 8.84
N ARG A 193 5.58 -4.85 8.66
CA ARG A 193 5.77 -5.43 7.34
C ARG A 193 4.39 -5.54 6.72
N VAL A 194 4.32 -5.34 5.41
CA VAL A 194 3.08 -5.40 4.67
C VAL A 194 3.26 -6.33 3.48
N VAL A 195 2.28 -7.19 3.26
CA VAL A 195 2.10 -7.89 1.99
C VAL A 195 1.11 -7.09 1.16
N ALA A 196 1.47 -6.76 -0.06
CA ALA A 196 0.56 -6.19 -1.04
C ALA A 196 0.16 -7.30 -2.02
N THR A 197 -1.10 -7.28 -2.46
CA THR A 197 -1.56 -7.96 -3.66
C THR A 197 -2.07 -6.94 -4.66
N VAL A 198 -1.74 -7.13 -5.93
CA VAL A 198 -2.31 -6.36 -7.03
C VAL A 198 -3.00 -7.30 -8.02
N ASP A 199 -4.21 -6.93 -8.44
CA ASP A 199 -4.95 -7.66 -9.47
C ASP A 199 -4.63 -7.16 -10.88
N GLU A 200 -5.18 -7.83 -11.88
CA GLU A 200 -5.07 -7.47 -13.29
C GLU A 200 -5.57 -6.06 -13.63
N ASN A 201 -6.41 -5.44 -12.80
CA ASN A 201 -6.89 -4.08 -13.00
C ASN A 201 -6.05 -3.03 -12.25
N GLY A 202 -4.94 -3.43 -11.63
CA GLY A 202 -4.10 -2.55 -10.82
C GLY A 202 -4.67 -2.24 -9.44
N SER A 203 -5.66 -3.01 -8.96
CA SER A 203 -6.27 -2.80 -7.65
C SER A 203 -5.41 -3.41 -6.55
N PHE A 204 -4.95 -2.59 -5.62
CA PHE A 204 -4.13 -3.03 -4.49
C PHE A 204 -4.97 -3.44 -3.26
N ARG A 205 -4.49 -4.45 -2.54
CA ARG A 205 -4.90 -4.78 -1.17
C ARG A 205 -3.67 -4.98 -0.31
N PHE A 206 -3.75 -4.61 0.95
CA PHE A 206 -2.62 -4.62 1.88
C PHE A 206 -2.94 -5.42 3.14
N THR A 207 -2.01 -6.29 3.53
CA THR A 207 -2.11 -7.09 4.76
C THR A 207 -0.91 -6.78 5.63
N LYS A 208 -1.15 -6.09 6.75
CA LYS A 208 -0.13 -5.86 7.79
C LYS A 208 0.18 -7.18 8.48
N THR A 209 1.45 -7.42 8.80
CA THR A 209 1.85 -8.63 9.51
C THR A 209 2.91 -8.34 10.55
N ASN A 210 2.77 -9.04 11.67
CA ASN A 210 3.77 -9.19 12.72
C ASN A 210 4.21 -10.65 12.89
N ALA A 211 3.92 -11.52 11.92
CA ALA A 211 4.10 -12.96 12.05
C ALA A 211 5.57 -13.42 11.98
N TYR A 212 6.51 -12.54 11.64
CA TYR A 212 7.95 -12.82 11.72
C TYR A 212 8.73 -11.59 12.22
N SER A 213 9.78 -11.87 13.01
CA SER A 213 10.66 -10.89 13.66
C SER A 213 11.81 -10.40 12.76
N GLY A 214 11.87 -10.92 11.54
CA GLY A 214 12.98 -10.70 10.62
C GLY A 214 13.28 -9.25 10.29
N ASN A 215 14.56 -8.91 10.25
CA ASN A 215 15.02 -7.67 9.61
C ASN A 215 14.93 -7.92 8.08
N ASN A 216 14.16 -7.09 7.37
CA ASN A 216 13.86 -7.23 5.94
C ASN A 216 12.95 -8.40 5.52
N GLY A 217 11.78 -8.06 4.98
CA GLY A 217 10.94 -8.99 4.23
C GLY A 217 11.46 -9.17 2.81
N ARG A 218 11.43 -10.38 2.27
CA ARG A 218 11.96 -10.68 0.93
C ARG A 218 10.86 -10.91 -0.09
N ALA A 219 10.00 -11.88 0.18
CA ALA A 219 8.99 -12.33 -0.76
C ALA A 219 7.73 -12.78 -0.04
N ALA A 220 6.60 -12.67 -0.74
CA ALA A 220 5.33 -13.23 -0.32
C ALA A 220 4.66 -13.90 -1.51
N ILE A 221 4.11 -15.10 -1.31
CA ILE A 221 3.25 -15.79 -2.27
C ILE A 221 1.88 -16.06 -1.65
N LEU A 222 0.82 -15.73 -2.39
CA LEU A 222 -0.55 -16.01 -2.00
C LEU A 222 -0.98 -17.42 -2.45
N ASN A 223 -1.39 -18.25 -1.50
CA ASN A 223 -2.18 -19.45 -1.73
C ASN A 223 -3.67 -19.12 -1.59
N ASP A 224 -4.30 -18.83 -2.72
CA ASP A 224 -5.74 -18.57 -2.88
C ASP A 224 -6.53 -19.80 -3.35
N LYS A 225 -5.85 -20.94 -3.59
CA LYS A 225 -6.50 -22.17 -4.04
C LYS A 225 -7.54 -22.65 -3.04
N GLN A 226 -8.69 -23.08 -3.57
CA GLN A 226 -9.80 -23.64 -2.80
C GLN A 226 -10.25 -22.74 -1.63
N GLY A 227 -10.06 -21.43 -1.75
CA GLY A 227 -10.46 -20.46 -0.72
C GLY A 227 -9.53 -20.38 0.49
N ALA A 228 -8.32 -20.96 0.42
CA ALA A 228 -7.37 -20.93 1.54
C ALA A 228 -7.00 -19.51 1.97
N ASN A 229 -6.73 -18.61 1.02
CA ASN A 229 -6.38 -17.20 1.23
C ASN A 229 -5.27 -17.00 2.27
N VAL A 230 -4.15 -17.70 2.10
CA VAL A 230 -3.01 -17.66 3.02
C VAL A 230 -1.78 -17.15 2.29
N PHE A 231 -1.04 -16.22 2.91
CA PHE A 231 0.30 -15.86 2.45
C PHE A 231 1.38 -16.72 3.09
N TYR A 232 2.35 -17.12 2.28
CA TYR A 232 3.64 -17.62 2.75
C TYR A 232 4.68 -16.53 2.49
N THR A 233 5.34 -16.08 3.55
CA THR A 233 6.34 -15.01 3.49
C THR A 233 7.71 -15.52 3.90
N VAL A 234 8.76 -14.92 3.36
CA VAL A 234 10.15 -15.16 3.73
C VAL A 234 10.87 -13.83 3.93
N GLY A 235 11.86 -13.82 4.82
CA GLY A 235 12.69 -12.68 5.21
C GLY A 235 14.01 -13.15 5.83
N ASN A 236 14.86 -12.25 6.31
CA ASN A 236 15.95 -12.69 7.18
C ASN A 236 15.40 -12.98 8.58
N ALA A 237 16.15 -13.73 9.39
CA ALA A 237 15.89 -13.75 10.83
C ALA A 237 16.22 -12.38 11.47
N GLY A 238 15.69 -12.11 12.66
CA GLY A 238 16.12 -10.98 13.49
C GLY A 238 17.57 -11.17 13.97
N ASN A 239 18.12 -10.17 14.67
CA ASN A 239 19.45 -10.29 15.27
C ASN A 239 19.47 -11.39 16.36
N SER A 240 18.32 -11.61 17.00
CA SER A 240 18.03 -12.73 17.89
C SER A 240 16.65 -13.35 17.56
N GLN A 241 16.27 -14.41 18.29
CA GLN A 241 14.95 -15.05 18.18
C GLN A 241 14.02 -14.49 19.27
N PRO A 242 13.04 -13.63 18.96
CA PRO A 242 12.12 -13.12 19.97
C PRO A 242 11.16 -14.22 20.45
N ASN A 243 10.71 -14.09 21.70
CA ASN A 243 9.73 -15.00 22.29
C ASN A 243 8.43 -15.04 21.47
N GLY A 244 7.86 -16.24 21.29
CA GLY A 244 6.59 -16.43 20.58
C GLY A 244 6.71 -16.58 19.06
N ILE A 245 7.91 -16.47 18.48
CA ILE A 245 8.18 -16.77 17.07
C ILE A 245 8.94 -18.10 17.01
N ILE A 246 8.49 -19.06 16.21
CA ILE A 246 9.12 -20.40 16.07
C ILE A 246 10.13 -20.43 14.91
N ILE A 247 9.94 -19.58 13.89
CA ILE A 247 10.85 -19.43 12.74
C ILE A 247 10.92 -17.93 12.39
N ALA A 248 12.06 -17.28 12.63
CA ALA A 248 12.21 -15.83 12.42
C ALA A 248 12.35 -15.42 10.94
N ALA A 249 12.66 -16.36 10.04
CA ALA A 249 12.97 -16.10 8.63
C ALA A 249 11.79 -16.35 7.67
N GLY A 250 10.63 -16.78 8.17
CA GLY A 250 9.44 -16.98 7.34
C GLY A 250 8.19 -17.20 8.16
N ALA A 251 7.04 -16.82 7.59
CA ALA A 251 5.77 -16.93 8.27
C ALA A 251 4.64 -17.34 7.35
N LYS A 252 3.64 -17.95 7.95
CA LYS A 252 2.30 -18.11 7.38
C LYS A 252 1.44 -16.95 7.90
N VAL A 253 0.83 -16.18 7.02
CA VAL A 253 -0.06 -15.08 7.36
C VAL A 253 -1.45 -15.39 6.81
N VAL A 254 -2.49 -15.22 7.63
CA VAL A 254 -3.90 -15.42 7.28
C VAL A 254 -4.60 -14.07 7.39
#